data_AF-A0A953AI28-F1
#
_entry.id   AF-A0A953AI28-F1
#
_cell.length_a   1.000
_cell.length_b   1.000
_cell.length_c   1.000
_cell.angle_alpha   90.00
_cell.angle_beta   90.00
_cell.angle_gamma   90.00
#
_symmetry.space_group_name_H-M   'P 1'
#
loop_
_entity.id
_entity.type
_entity.pdbx_description
1 polymer ?
#
loop_
_entity_poly.entity_id
_entity_poly.type
_entity_poly.pdbx_seq_one_letter_code
_entity_poly.pdbx_strand_id
1 'polypeptide(L)'
;MGTLKEMAYLVRRGPLPRLPSLKYVPVRYRRWLPLSVAKRYQCLVIGAAQGVATVALARPGDAAFYTLLEEITTCTVFPVLVPPSSLRLAIKRLERDQRRLSLSIHPTDFLPPYQIRTLSQLSLFS
;
A
#
# COMPACT_ATOMS: atom_id res chain seq x y z
N MET A 1 -8.37 14.85 -15.80
CA MET A 1 -8.23 14.07 -14.54
C MET A 1 -9.58 14.11 -13.84
N GLY A 2 -10.10 12.99 -13.32
CA GLY A 2 -11.33 13.03 -12.52
C GLY A 2 -11.11 13.82 -11.22
N THR A 3 -12.16 14.48 -10.70
CA THR A 3 -12.10 15.38 -9.53
C THR A 3 -11.35 14.76 -8.34
N LEU A 4 -11.55 13.47 -8.07
CA LEU A 4 -10.90 12.79 -6.95
C LEU A 4 -9.38 12.61 -7.12
N LYS A 5 -8.91 12.37 -8.36
CA LYS A 5 -7.48 12.25 -8.67
C LYS A 5 -6.76 13.59 -8.49
N GLU A 6 -7.43 14.67 -8.88
CA GLU A 6 -6.92 16.03 -8.69
C GLU A 6 -6.83 16.40 -7.22
N MET A 7 -7.88 16.12 -6.43
CA MET A 7 -7.85 16.29 -4.97
C MET A 7 -6.71 15.50 -4.32
N ALA A 8 -6.50 14.24 -4.72
CA ALA A 8 -5.41 13.42 -4.20
C ALA A 8 -4.02 14.01 -4.49
N TYR A 9 -3.84 14.63 -5.66
CA TYR A 9 -2.60 15.32 -6.01
C TYR A 9 -2.40 16.60 -5.19
N LEU A 10 -3.45 17.41 -5.05
CA LEU A 10 -3.40 18.67 -4.28
C LEU A 10 -3.11 18.42 -2.79
N VAL A 11 -3.70 17.38 -2.20
CA VAL A 11 -3.48 17.03 -0.79
C VAL A 11 -2.00 16.76 -0.51
N ARG A 12 -1.25 16.15 -1.45
CA ARG A 12 0.19 15.88 -1.27
C ARG A 12 1.04 17.14 -1.13
N ARG A 13 0.56 18.27 -1.66
CA ARG A 13 1.24 19.57 -1.61
C ARG A 13 0.80 20.41 -0.41
N GLY A 14 -0.20 19.97 0.33
CA GLY A 14 -0.82 20.70 1.44
C GLY A 14 -0.75 19.95 2.78
N PRO A 15 -1.48 20.44 3.80
CA PRO A 15 -1.58 19.76 5.08
C PRO A 15 -2.30 18.42 4.91
N LEU A 16 -1.61 17.34 5.28
CA LEU A 16 -2.15 16.00 5.14
C LEU A 16 -3.29 15.75 6.16
N PRO A 17 -4.40 15.11 5.73
CA PRO A 17 -5.45 14.70 6.64
C PRO A 17 -4.92 13.70 7.66
N ARG A 18 -5.43 13.77 8.89
CA ARG A 18 -4.99 12.93 10.01
C ARG A 18 -6.11 11.97 10.40
N LEU A 19 -5.74 10.70 10.58
CA LEU A 19 -6.59 9.67 11.13
C LEU A 19 -6.02 9.27 12.51
N PRO A 20 -6.75 9.50 13.62
CA PRO A 20 -6.20 9.37 14.97
C PRO A 20 -5.84 7.94 15.36
N SER A 21 -6.43 6.93 14.74
CA SER A 21 -6.07 5.54 14.97
C SER A 21 -6.40 4.66 13.76
N LEU A 22 -5.60 3.61 13.58
CA LEU A 22 -5.86 2.57 12.58
C LEU A 22 -6.01 1.23 13.29
N LYS A 23 -7.24 0.89 13.66
CA LYS A 23 -7.53 -0.37 14.38
C LYS A 23 -7.46 -1.58 13.45
N TYR A 24 -7.89 -1.43 12.20
CA TYR A 24 -8.08 -2.52 11.27
C TYR A 24 -7.86 -2.09 9.82
N VAL A 25 -7.30 -2.99 9.02
CA VAL A 25 -7.22 -2.86 7.56
C VAL A 25 -8.20 -3.85 6.93
N PRO A 26 -9.18 -3.37 6.14
CA PRO A 26 -10.12 -4.26 5.43
C PRO A 26 -9.39 -5.35 4.65
N VAL A 27 -9.87 -6.59 4.71
CA VAL A 27 -9.21 -7.79 4.15
C VAL A 27 -8.75 -7.56 2.70
N ARG A 28 -9.62 -6.94 1.89
CA ARG A 28 -9.36 -6.64 0.49
C ARG A 28 -8.13 -5.76 0.23
N TYR A 29 -7.70 -4.93 1.18
CA TYR A 29 -6.55 -4.04 1.03
C TYR A 29 -5.26 -4.58 1.65
N ARG A 30 -5.34 -5.66 2.42
CA ARG A 30 -4.21 -6.21 3.18
C ARG A 30 -3.03 -6.69 2.32
N ARG A 31 -3.29 -7.02 1.05
CA ARG A 31 -2.30 -7.53 0.09
C ARG A 31 -1.95 -6.52 -1.01
N TRP A 32 -2.47 -5.29 -0.93
CA TRP A 32 -2.22 -4.27 -1.95
C TRP A 32 -0.77 -3.76 -1.92
N LEU A 33 -0.11 -3.83 -0.77
CA LEU A 33 1.31 -3.54 -0.65
C LEU A 33 2.05 -4.78 -0.18
N PRO A 34 3.23 -5.09 -0.75
CA PRO A 34 4.13 -6.07 -0.20
C PRO A 34 4.46 -5.74 1.26
N LEU A 35 4.54 -6.76 2.12
CA LEU A 35 4.84 -6.55 3.54
C LEU A 35 6.20 -5.86 3.75
N SER A 36 7.17 -6.13 2.88
CA SER A 36 8.48 -5.46 2.87
C SER A 36 8.36 -3.95 2.65
N VAL A 37 7.53 -3.52 1.70
CA VAL A 37 7.23 -2.11 1.42
C VAL A 37 6.51 -1.48 2.62
N ALA A 38 5.47 -2.14 3.13
CA ALA A 38 4.71 -1.66 4.28
C ALA A 38 5.59 -1.46 5.53
N LYS A 39 6.52 -2.39 5.80
CA LYS A 39 7.48 -2.30 6.92
C LYS A 39 8.50 -1.20 6.70
N ARG A 40 9.13 -1.15 5.52
CA ARG A 40 10.20 -0.19 5.19
C ARG A 40 9.70 1.25 5.25
N TYR A 41 8.56 1.52 4.62
CA TYR A 41 8.04 2.88 4.50
C TYR A 41 7.00 3.23 5.56
N GLN A 42 6.61 2.28 6.42
CA GLN A 42 5.53 2.49 7.39
C GLN A 42 4.30 3.04 6.66
N CYS A 43 3.72 2.23 5.78
CA CYS A 43 2.55 2.59 4.98
C CYS A 43 1.60 1.40 4.72
N LEU A 44 0.31 1.67 4.57
CA LEU A 44 -0.72 0.68 4.27
C LEU A 44 -1.84 1.28 3.42
N VAL A 45 -2.36 0.54 2.42
CA VAL A 45 -3.61 0.90 1.74
C VAL A 45 -4.77 0.57 2.67
N ILE A 46 -5.65 1.55 2.91
CA ILE A 46 -6.81 1.41 3.82
C ILE A 46 -8.15 1.63 3.11
N GLY A 47 -8.11 2.07 1.86
CA GLY A 47 -9.28 2.37 1.03
C GLY A 47 -8.89 2.55 -0.42
N ALA A 48 -9.86 2.38 -1.33
CA ALA A 48 -9.70 2.76 -2.73
C ALA A 48 -11.05 3.11 -3.34
N ALA A 49 -11.09 4.16 -4.16
CA ALA A 49 -12.27 4.59 -4.90
C ALA A 49 -11.84 5.33 -6.18
N GLN A 50 -12.53 5.08 -7.31
CA GLN A 50 -12.35 5.82 -8.57
C GLN A 50 -10.87 5.94 -9.05
N GLY A 51 -10.09 4.87 -8.89
CA GLY A 51 -8.66 4.86 -9.25
C GLY A 51 -7.76 5.68 -8.32
N VAL A 52 -8.25 5.99 -7.11
CA VAL A 52 -7.50 6.64 -6.04
C VAL A 52 -7.38 5.67 -4.85
N ALA A 53 -6.17 5.41 -4.40
CA ALA A 53 -5.89 4.58 -3.23
C ALA A 53 -5.63 5.48 -2.00
N THR A 54 -6.40 5.29 -0.94
CA THR A 54 -6.15 5.93 0.35
C THR A 54 -5.04 5.17 1.08
N VAL A 55 -3.90 5.82 1.29
CA VAL A 55 -2.72 5.23 1.93
C VAL A 55 -2.48 5.88 3.28
N ALA A 56 -2.54 5.08 4.34
CA ALA A 56 -2.12 5.46 5.68
C ALA A 56 -0.58 5.50 5.76
N LEU A 57 -0.04 6.58 6.30
CA LEU A 57 1.40 6.86 6.40
C LEU A 57 1.76 7.33 7.81
N ALA A 58 2.92 6.92 8.32
CA ALA A 58 3.42 7.42 9.59
C ALA A 58 4.00 8.85 9.50
N ARG A 59 4.48 9.23 8.31
CA ARG A 59 5.12 10.52 8.00
C ARG A 59 4.80 10.94 6.56
N PRO A 60 4.85 12.23 6.21
CA PRO A 60 4.74 12.67 4.82
C PRO A 60 5.80 12.00 3.95
N GLY A 61 5.42 11.60 2.74
CA GLY A 61 6.35 11.11 1.72
C GLY A 61 6.78 12.21 0.75
N ASP A 62 7.87 11.97 0.03
CA ASP A 62 8.32 12.79 -1.08
C ASP A 62 7.68 12.34 -2.40
N ALA A 63 8.01 13.03 -3.50
CA ALA A 63 7.48 12.70 -4.82
C ALA A 63 7.86 11.27 -5.25
N ALA A 64 9.11 10.85 -5.03
CA ALA A 64 9.59 9.52 -5.41
C ALA A 64 8.84 8.40 -4.67
N PHE A 65 8.56 8.59 -3.39
CA PHE A 65 7.73 7.69 -2.61
C PHE A 65 6.32 7.55 -3.17
N TYR A 66 5.68 8.67 -3.54
CA TYR A 66 4.34 8.61 -4.13
C TYR A 66 4.35 7.92 -5.50
N THR A 67 5.34 8.19 -6.35
CA THR A 67 5.50 7.50 -7.64
C THR A 67 5.61 5.98 -7.45
N LEU A 68 6.47 5.53 -6.52
CA LEU A 68 6.61 4.10 -6.19
C LEU A 68 5.27 3.48 -5.77
N LEU A 69 4.50 4.16 -4.92
CA LEU A 69 3.20 3.65 -4.48
C LEU A 69 2.17 3.63 -5.61
N GLU A 70 2.20 4.61 -6.52
CA GLU A 70 1.32 4.64 -7.69
C GLU A 70 1.65 3.50 -8.66
N GLU A 71 2.93 3.18 -8.85
CA GLU A 71 3.38 2.02 -9.64
C GLU A 71 2.90 0.69 -9.03
N ILE A 72 3.06 0.52 -7.71
CA ILE A 72 2.65 -0.71 -7.01
C ILE A 72 1.12 -0.86 -7.02
N THR A 73 0.39 0.22 -6.76
CA THR A 73 -1.08 0.17 -6.59
C THR A 73 -1.85 0.40 -7.87
N THR A 74 -1.20 0.85 -8.95
CA THR A 74 -1.82 1.33 -10.20
C THR A 74 -2.87 2.43 -9.99
N CYS A 75 -2.86 3.07 -8.82
CA CYS A 75 -3.83 4.05 -8.38
C CYS A 75 -3.13 5.34 -7.96
N THR A 76 -3.78 6.48 -8.17
CA THR A 76 -3.34 7.75 -7.59
C THR A 76 -3.40 7.66 -6.06
N VAL A 77 -2.33 8.00 -5.36
CA VAL A 77 -2.28 7.95 -3.88
C VAL A 77 -2.94 9.17 -3.24
N PHE A 78 -3.92 8.93 -2.36
CA PHE A 78 -4.41 9.90 -1.39
C PHE A 78 -3.78 9.61 -0.02
N PRO A 79 -2.81 10.41 0.45
CA PRO A 79 -2.13 10.17 1.71
C PRO A 79 -2.95 10.58 2.94
N VAL A 80 -2.87 9.78 4.00
CA VAL A 80 -3.45 10.07 5.32
C VAL A 80 -2.42 9.80 6.41
N LEU A 81 -2.19 10.76 7.30
CA LEU A 81 -1.28 10.58 8.42
C LEU A 81 -1.94 9.80 9.56
N VAL A 82 -1.22 8.80 10.08
CA VAL A 82 -1.65 7.95 11.18
C VAL A 82 -0.53 7.90 12.23
N PRO A 83 -0.83 7.82 13.54
CA PRO A 83 0.20 7.64 14.56
C PRO A 83 1.08 6.41 14.26
N PRO A 84 2.42 6.55 14.33
CA PRO A 84 3.35 5.48 14.00
C PRO A 84 3.10 4.19 14.81
N SER A 85 2.66 4.32 16.07
CA SER A 85 2.31 3.17 16.94
C SER A 85 1.14 2.36 16.39
N SER A 86 0.08 3.03 15.91
CA SER A 86 -1.08 2.39 15.30
C SER A 86 -0.70 1.66 14.02
N LEU A 87 0.13 2.28 13.18
CA LEU A 87 0.54 1.69 11.92
C LEU A 87 1.46 0.47 12.11
N ARG A 88 2.44 0.55 13.03
CA ARG A 88 3.28 -0.60 13.40
C ARG A 88 2.44 -1.77 13.91
N LEU A 89 1.41 -1.50 14.72
CA LEU A 89 0.51 -2.53 15.22
C LEU A 89 -0.27 -3.19 14.08
N ALA A 90 -0.81 -2.41 13.14
CA ALA A 90 -1.51 -2.92 11.97
C ALA A 90 -0.60 -3.80 11.09
N ILE A 91 0.63 -3.36 10.81
CA ILE A 91 1.63 -4.13 10.05
C ILE A 91 1.98 -5.43 10.77
N LYS A 92 2.17 -5.41 12.10
CA LYS A 92 2.47 -6.60 12.89
C LYS A 92 1.32 -7.63 12.85
N ARG A 93 0.07 -7.16 12.83
CA ARG A 93 -1.11 -8.02 12.67
C ARG A 93 -1.15 -8.66 11.28
N LEU A 94 -0.91 -7.87 10.23
CA LEU A 94 -0.80 -8.37 8.84
C LEU A 94 0.27 -9.45 8.70
N GLU A 95 1.46 -9.23 9.27
CA GLU A 95 2.56 -10.20 9.24
C GLU A 95 2.19 -11.52 9.96
N ARG A 96 1.42 -11.44 11.06
CA ARG A 96 0.92 -12.64 11.75
C ARG A 96 -0.11 -13.39 10.91
N ASP A 97 -1.02 -12.67 10.25
CA ASP A 97 -2.05 -13.28 9.40
C ASP A 97 -1.42 -13.97 8.18
N GLN A 98 -0.42 -13.35 7.54
CA GLN A 98 0.31 -13.97 6.42
C GLN A 98 1.05 -15.24 6.85
N ARG A 99 1.67 -15.24 8.04
CA ARG A 99 2.33 -16.44 8.60
C ARG A 99 1.36 -17.56 8.94
N ARG A 100 0.14 -17.25 9.40
CA ARG A 100 -0.88 -18.27 9.68
C ARG A 100 -1.38 -18.92 8.40
N LEU A 101 -1.60 -18.12 7.35
CA LEU A 101 -2.01 -18.64 6.05
C LEU A 101 -0.94 -19.53 5.41
N SER A 102 0.36 -19.19 5.54
CA SER A 102 1.43 -20.06 5.03
C SER A 102 1.52 -21.42 5.73
N LEU A 103 0.99 -21.53 6.96
CA LEU A 103 0.97 -22.78 7.72
C LEU A 103 -0.30 -23.61 7.49
N SER A 104 -1.34 -23.03 6.87
CA SER A 104 -2.65 -23.67 6.70
C SER A 104 -3.01 -24.01 5.25
N ILE A 105 -2.19 -23.64 4.27
CA ILE A 105 -2.50 -23.78 2.84
C ILE A 105 -1.62 -24.86 2.19
N HIS A 106 -2.23 -25.98 1.82
CA HIS A 106 -1.71 -26.86 0.76
C HIS A 106 -1.65 -26.07 -0.57
N PRO A 107 -0.63 -26.26 -1.42
CA PRO A 107 -0.21 -25.31 -2.46
C PRO A 107 -1.17 -25.05 -3.65
N THR A 108 -2.42 -25.54 -3.65
CA THR A 108 -3.30 -25.51 -4.84
C THR A 108 -4.31 -24.35 -4.91
N ASP A 109 -4.54 -23.58 -3.84
CA ASP A 109 -5.65 -22.60 -3.82
C ASP A 109 -5.25 -21.14 -4.06
N PHE A 110 -4.02 -20.90 -4.53
CA PHE A 110 -3.63 -19.56 -4.98
C PHE A 110 -4.10 -19.32 -6.42
N LEU A 111 -5.34 -18.87 -6.59
CA LEU A 111 -5.71 -18.06 -7.76
C LEU A 111 -5.21 -16.61 -7.51
N PRO A 112 -4.23 -16.11 -8.28
CA PRO A 112 -3.78 -14.73 -8.17
C PRO A 112 -4.65 -13.84 -9.09
N PRO A 113 -5.33 -12.79 -8.60
CA PRO A 113 -5.65 -11.67 -9.45
C PRO A 113 -4.47 -10.70 -9.36
N TYR A 114 -3.55 -10.83 -10.32
CA TYR A 114 -2.56 -9.88 -10.85
C TYR A 114 -1.30 -10.64 -11.26
N GLN A 115 -1.33 -11.15 -12.50
CA GLN A 115 -0.13 -11.53 -13.22
C GLN A 115 0.67 -10.27 -13.52
N ILE A 116 1.84 -10.10 -12.92
CA ILE A 116 2.90 -9.30 -13.52
C ILE A 116 3.65 -10.25 -14.45
N ARG A 117 3.32 -10.20 -15.74
CA ARG A 117 4.16 -10.73 -16.80
C ARG A 117 5.27 -9.71 -17.07
N THR A 118 6.53 -10.16 -16.88
CA THR A 118 7.80 -9.66 -17.47
C THR A 118 8.20 -8.21 -17.17
N LEU A 119 9.41 -7.94 -16.64
CA LEU A 119 10.67 -8.04 -17.39
C LEU A 119 11.80 -8.69 -16.60
N SER A 120 12.11 -9.93 -16.98
CA SER A 120 13.47 -10.48 -16.96
C SER A 120 14.18 -10.03 -18.24
N GLN A 121 14.77 -8.84 -18.27
CA GLN A 121 15.81 -8.46 -19.25
C GLN A 121 16.74 -7.41 -18.63
N LEU A 122 17.69 -7.86 -17.81
CA LEU A 122 19.03 -7.29 -17.81
C LEU A 122 19.99 -8.45 -18.03
N SER A 123 20.05 -8.87 -19.29
CA SER A 123 21.19 -9.62 -19.80
C SER A 123 22.43 -8.73 -19.74
N LEU A 124 23.51 -9.36 -19.30
CA LEU A 124 24.92 -9.03 -19.54
C LEU A 124 25.22 -8.44 -20.93
N PHE A 125 26.43 -7.87 -21.02
CA PHE A 125 27.12 -7.15 -22.11
C PHE A 125 26.87 -5.63 -22.04
N SER A 126 27.84 -4.79 -21.68
CA SER A 126 29.24 -4.78 -22.15
C SER A 126 30.26 -4.56 -21.02
#